data_AF-A0A1Y4E5C7-F1
#
_entry.id   AF-A0A1Y4E5C7-F1
#
_cell.length_a   1.000
_cell.length_b   1.000
_cell.length_c   1.000
_cell.angle_alpha   90.00
_cell.angle_beta   90.00
_cell.angle_gamma   90.00
#
_symmetry.space_group_name_H-M   'P 1'
#
loop_
_entity.id
_entity.type
_entity.pdbx_description
1 polymer ?
#
loop_
_entity_poly.entity_id
_entity_poly.type
_entity_poly.pdbx_seq_one_letter_code
_entity_poly.pdbx_strand_id
1 'polypeptide(L)'
;MEQDELLLKSGFKMVMHAGDARVLVRKALDHAARFEFDSAREALAKANEELLHGHEVQTEVLQKECSGEPQGYNVLFCHGMDTLMTVKSEYELAEKLTDMMQAINQKLEG
;
A
#
# COMPACT_ATOMS: atom_id res chain seq x y z
N MET A 1 -12.05 25.64 7.27
CA MET A 1 -13.21 24.73 7.14
C MET A 1 -13.08 23.87 5.90
N GLU A 2 -12.99 24.44 4.69
CA GLU A 2 -12.93 23.66 3.44
C GLU A 2 -11.63 22.82 3.28
N GLN A 3 -10.47 23.40 3.63
CA GLN A 3 -9.18 22.68 3.63
C GLN A 3 -9.14 21.50 4.62
N ASP A 4 -9.71 21.67 5.82
CA ASP A 4 -9.74 20.61 6.84
C ASP A 4 -10.65 19.46 6.43
N GLU A 5 -11.78 19.77 5.76
CA GLU A 5 -12.66 18.76 5.18
C GLU A 5 -11.99 17.99 4.03
N LEU A 6 -11.20 18.67 3.19
CA LEU A 6 -10.40 18.03 2.14
C LEU A 6 -9.39 17.04 2.74
N LEU A 7 -8.61 17.48 3.73
CA LEU A 7 -7.61 16.62 4.39
C LEU A 7 -8.26 15.43 5.10
N LEU A 8 -9.40 15.63 5.74
CA LEU A 8 -10.17 14.55 6.35
C LEU A 8 -10.61 13.51 5.32
N LYS A 9 -11.17 13.95 4.18
CA LYS A 9 -11.58 13.06 3.08
C LYS A 9 -10.39 12.32 2.47
N SER A 10 -9.28 13.01 2.25
CA SER A 10 -8.04 12.41 1.76
C SER A 10 -7.51 11.36 2.73
N GLY A 11 -7.43 11.67 4.02
CA GLY A 11 -7.01 10.73 5.06
C GLY A 11 -7.86 9.47 5.09
N PHE A 12 -9.19 9.59 5.03
CA PHE A 12 -10.09 8.45 4.93
C PHE A 12 -9.83 7.57 3.70
N LYS A 13 -9.70 8.18 2.52
CA LYS A 13 -9.40 7.44 1.28
C LYS A 13 -8.08 6.67 1.39
N MET A 14 -7.04 7.32 1.91
CA MET A 14 -5.73 6.70 2.11
C MET A 14 -5.81 5.51 3.07
N VAL A 15 -6.52 5.64 4.18
CA VAL A 15 -6.72 4.52 5.14
C VAL A 15 -7.47 3.36 4.50
N MET A 16 -8.50 3.62 3.69
CA MET A 16 -9.26 2.57 3.00
C MET A 16 -8.36 1.80 2.02
N HIS A 17 -7.71 2.50 1.09
CA HIS A 17 -6.80 1.87 0.12
C HIS A 17 -5.64 1.14 0.80
N ALA A 18 -5.04 1.72 1.84
CA ALA A 18 -3.99 1.04 2.60
C ALA A 18 -4.52 -0.22 3.31
N GLY A 19 -5.74 -0.19 3.84
CA GLY A 19 -6.40 -1.33 4.46
C GLY A 19 -6.61 -2.48 3.48
N ASP A 20 -7.17 -2.18 2.30
CA ASP A 20 -7.42 -3.16 1.24
C ASP A 20 -6.12 -3.74 0.68
N ALA A 21 -5.13 -2.88 0.43
CA ALA A 21 -3.78 -3.30 0.06
C ALA A 21 -3.17 -4.27 1.09
N ARG A 22 -3.29 -3.96 2.39
CA ARG A 22 -2.74 -4.82 3.46
C ARG A 22 -3.41 -6.20 3.50
N VAL A 23 -4.72 -6.28 3.26
CA VAL A 23 -5.43 -7.57 3.15
C VAL A 23 -4.87 -8.38 1.98
N LEU A 24 -4.66 -7.74 0.82
CA LEU A 24 -4.11 -8.38 -0.37
C LEU A 24 -2.64 -8.82 -0.18
N VAL A 25 -1.80 -8.01 0.47
CA VAL A 25 -0.42 -8.38 0.83
C VAL A 25 -0.39 -9.62 1.71
N ARG A 26 -1.23 -9.68 2.75
CA ARG A 26 -1.33 -10.86 3.63
C ARG A 26 -1.78 -12.10 2.85
N LYS A 27 -2.79 -11.94 1.99
CA LYS A 27 -3.26 -13.03 1.12
C LYS A 27 -2.17 -13.53 0.18
N ALA A 28 -1.33 -12.64 -0.36
CA ALA A 28 -0.19 -13.04 -1.18
C ALA A 28 0.81 -13.88 -0.40
N LEU A 29 1.14 -13.49 0.83
CA LEU A 29 2.02 -14.25 1.71
C LEU A 29 1.44 -15.63 2.06
N ASP A 30 0.13 -15.72 2.30
CA ASP A 30 -0.55 -16.99 2.55
C ASP A 30 -0.49 -17.93 1.34
N HIS A 31 -0.67 -17.39 0.12
CA HIS A 31 -0.50 -18.15 -1.13
C HIS A 31 0.95 -18.59 -1.33
N ALA A 32 1.92 -17.69 -1.11
CA ALA A 32 3.34 -18.00 -1.22
C ALA A 32 3.77 -19.10 -0.24
N ALA A 33 3.25 -19.08 1.00
CA ALA A 33 3.49 -20.12 2.01
C ALA A 33 2.95 -21.50 1.61
N ARG A 34 1.99 -21.57 0.67
CA ARG A 34 1.45 -22.80 0.10
C ARG A 34 2.08 -23.15 -1.26
N PHE A 35 3.13 -22.43 -1.66
CA PHE A 35 3.78 -22.56 -2.97
C PHE A 35 2.85 -22.23 -4.15
N GLU A 36 1.75 -21.50 -3.91
CA GLU A 36 0.79 -21.05 -4.92
C GLU A 36 1.24 -19.71 -5.53
N PHE A 37 2.39 -19.72 -6.22
CA PHE A 37 3.08 -18.48 -6.61
C PHE A 37 2.29 -17.60 -7.59
N ASP A 38 1.54 -18.17 -8.53
CA ASP A 38 0.72 -17.38 -9.47
C ASP A 38 -0.36 -16.59 -8.73
N SER A 39 -1.05 -17.23 -7.78
CA SER A 39 -2.04 -16.58 -6.91
C SER A 39 -1.41 -15.51 -6.02
N ALA A 40 -0.19 -15.76 -5.52
CA ALA A 40 0.55 -14.77 -4.74
C ALA A 40 0.87 -13.52 -5.58
N ARG A 41 1.32 -13.70 -6.83
CA ARG A 41 1.59 -12.59 -7.77
C ARG A 41 0.34 -11.81 -8.12
N GLU A 42 -0.78 -12.50 -8.35
CA GLU A 42 -2.06 -11.84 -8.64
C GLU A 42 -2.51 -10.98 -7.45
N ALA A 43 -2.38 -11.49 -6.22
CA ALA A 43 -2.71 -10.74 -5.01
C ALA A 43 -1.78 -9.54 -4.81
N LEU A 44 -0.48 -9.67 -5.04
CA LEU A 44 0.48 -8.56 -5.00
C LEU A 44 0.16 -7.49 -6.07
N ALA A 45 -0.19 -7.90 -7.29
CA ALA A 45 -0.53 -6.95 -8.35
C ALA A 45 -1.74 -6.08 -7.95
N LYS A 46 -2.79 -6.69 -7.38
CA LYS A 46 -3.95 -5.97 -6.86
C LYS A 46 -3.60 -5.10 -5.64
N ALA A 47 -2.72 -5.57 -4.75
CA ALA A 47 -2.25 -4.78 -3.62
C ALA A 47 -1.53 -3.51 -4.09
N ASN A 48 -0.71 -3.63 -5.14
CA ASN A 48 0.01 -2.50 -5.72
C ASN A 48 -0.93 -1.48 -6.38
N GLU A 49 -2.04 -1.93 -6.99
CA GLU A 49 -3.08 -1.03 -7.52
C GLU A 49 -3.73 -0.20 -6.41
N GLU A 50 -4.12 -0.83 -5.30
CA GLU A 50 -4.65 -0.11 -4.13
C GLU A 50 -3.63 0.86 -3.53
N LEU A 51 -2.36 0.46 -3.41
CA LEU A 51 -1.29 1.34 -2.96
C LEU A 51 -1.10 2.55 -3.88
N LEU A 52 -1.21 2.36 -5.20
CA LEU A 52 -1.09 3.43 -6.18
C LEU A 52 -2.22 4.45 -6.00
N HIS A 53 -3.47 4.01 -5.87
CA HIS A 53 -4.61 4.90 -5.61
C HIS A 53 -4.44 5.69 -4.30
N GLY A 54 -3.98 5.05 -3.23
CA GLY A 54 -3.67 5.73 -1.97
C GLY A 54 -2.54 6.76 -2.12
N HIS A 55 -1.51 6.42 -2.90
CA HIS A 55 -0.33 7.26 -3.11
C HIS A 55 -0.62 8.47 -4.00
N GLU A 56 -1.53 8.34 -4.98
CA GLU A 56 -2.02 9.46 -5.79
C GLU A 56 -2.66 10.54 -4.89
N VAL A 57 -3.54 10.13 -3.97
CA VAL A 57 -4.16 11.05 -2.99
C VAL A 57 -3.10 11.74 -2.12
N GLN A 58 -2.10 11.00 -1.64
CA GLN A 58 -0.98 11.57 -0.88
C GLN A 58 -0.22 12.61 -1.71
N THR A 59 0.09 12.27 -2.95
CA THR A 59 0.90 13.09 -3.87
C THR A 59 0.19 14.39 -4.21
N GLU A 60 -1.12 14.36 -4.48
CA GLU A 60 -1.91 15.55 -4.77
C GLU A 60 -1.87 16.57 -3.62
N VAL A 61 -1.97 16.11 -2.37
CA VAL A 61 -1.93 17.00 -1.19
C VAL A 61 -0.53 17.61 -1.02
N LEU A 62 0.51 16.78 -1.14
CA LEU A 62 1.91 17.26 -1.06
C LEU A 62 2.25 18.26 -2.17
N GLN A 63 1.79 18.03 -3.40
CA GLN A 63 2.01 18.93 -4.53
C GLN A 63 1.38 20.31 -4.29
N LYS A 64 0.17 20.36 -3.74
CA LYS A 64 -0.50 21.62 -3.36
C LYS A 64 0.31 22.38 -2.31
N GLU A 65 0.76 21.68 -1.27
CA GLU A 65 1.59 22.27 -0.22
C GLU A 65 2.90 22.85 -0.80
N CYS A 66 3.60 22.09 -1.66
CA CYS A 66 4.80 22.54 -2.35
C CYS A 66 4.56 23.71 -3.33
N SER A 67 3.35 23.86 -3.86
CA SER A 67 2.97 24.94 -4.78
C SER A 67 2.67 26.27 -4.06
N GLY A 68 2.85 26.33 -2.74
CA GLY A 68 2.60 27.52 -1.94
C GLY A 68 1.17 27.63 -1.40
N GLU A 69 0.40 26.54 -1.46
CA GLU A 69 -0.89 26.42 -0.78
C GLU A 69 -0.68 25.67 0.55
N PRO A 70 -0.30 26.36 1.65
CA PRO A 70 -0.07 25.70 2.92
C PRO A 70 -1.30 24.90 3.33
N GLN A 71 -1.08 23.61 3.56
CA GLN A 71 -2.10 22.71 4.06
C GLN A 71 -2.11 22.77 5.59
N GLY A 72 -3.30 22.70 6.19
CA GLY A 72 -3.43 22.62 7.65
C GLY A 72 -2.92 21.30 8.22
N TYR A 73 -2.77 21.22 9.53
CA TYR A 73 -2.51 19.95 10.22
C TYR A 73 -3.81 19.18 10.44
N ASN A 74 -3.86 17.91 10.02
CA ASN A 74 -4.99 17.02 10.26
C ASN A 74 -4.50 15.63 10.68
N VAL A 75 -4.92 15.18 11.87
CA VAL A 75 -4.46 13.91 12.48
C VAL A 75 -4.81 12.70 11.62
N LEU A 76 -6.00 12.67 11.02
CA LEU A 76 -6.43 11.54 10.20
C LEU A 76 -5.65 11.47 8.89
N PHE A 77 -5.33 12.61 8.28
CA PHE A 77 -4.49 12.66 7.09
C PHE A 77 -3.07 12.13 7.40
N CYS A 78 -2.45 12.58 8.50
CA CYS A 78 -1.16 12.05 8.96
C CYS A 78 -1.23 10.53 9.19
N HIS A 79 -2.27 10.05 9.88
CA HIS A 79 -2.47 8.62 10.10
C HIS A 79 -2.63 7.82 8.79
N GLY A 80 -3.34 8.39 7.81
CA GLY A 80 -3.47 7.82 6.48
C GLY A 80 -2.13 7.70 5.75
N MET A 81 -1.30 8.76 5.78
CA MET A 81 0.06 8.74 5.23
C MET A 81 0.94 7.67 5.88
N ASP A 82 0.98 7.64 7.22
CA ASP A 82 1.79 6.69 7.97
C ASP A 82 1.37 5.24 7.69
N THR A 83 0.05 5.00 7.67
CA THR A 83 -0.51 3.68 7.37
C THR A 83 -0.17 3.25 5.96
N LEU A 84 -0.41 4.10 4.96
CA LEU A 84 -0.13 3.80 3.56
C LEU A 84 1.35 3.45 3.33
N MET A 85 2.27 4.25 3.86
CA MET A 85 3.70 4.01 3.70
C MET A 85 4.16 2.74 4.44
N THR A 86 3.57 2.45 5.60
CA THR A 86 3.84 1.19 6.31
C THR A 86 3.40 -0.01 5.47
N VAL A 87 2.21 0.02 4.87
CA VAL A 87 1.72 -1.06 4.00
C VAL A 87 2.56 -1.18 2.74
N LYS A 88 3.04 -0.07 2.17
CA LYS A 88 3.96 -0.11 1.04
C LYS A 88 5.25 -0.84 1.37
N SER A 89 5.84 -0.61 2.54
CA SER A 89 7.01 -1.36 3.00
C SER A 89 6.69 -2.84 3.24
N GLU A 90 5.51 -3.16 3.78
CA GLU A 90 5.04 -4.55 3.92
C GLU A 90 4.91 -5.24 2.55
N TYR A 91 4.37 -4.54 1.54
CA TYR A 91 4.26 -5.02 0.16
C TYR A 91 5.62 -5.31 -0.47
N GLU A 92 6.57 -4.38 -0.37
CA GLU A 92 7.92 -4.55 -0.92
C GLU A 92 8.63 -5.77 -0.31
N LEU A 93 8.46 -5.96 1.01
CA LEU A 93 8.99 -7.15 1.68
C LEU A 93 8.28 -8.42 1.21
N ALA A 94 6.94 -8.40 1.09
CA ALA A 94 6.17 -9.55 0.64
C ALA A 94 6.52 -9.99 -0.78
N GLU A 95 6.79 -9.05 -1.68
CA GLU A 95 7.27 -9.32 -3.03
C GLU A 95 8.62 -10.07 -2.99
N LYS A 96 9.59 -9.57 -2.21
CA LYS A 96 10.90 -10.22 -2.09
C LYS A 96 10.83 -11.58 -1.41
N LEU A 97 9.99 -11.74 -0.39
CA LEU A 97 9.76 -13.03 0.26
C LEU A 97 9.15 -14.03 -0.73
N THR A 98 8.20 -13.60 -1.56
CA THR A 98 7.59 -14.45 -2.61
C THR A 98 8.64 -14.87 -3.64
N ASP A 99 9.48 -13.94 -4.11
CA ASP A 99 10.62 -14.23 -5.00
C ASP A 99 11.55 -15.30 -4.41
N MET A 100 11.92 -15.12 -3.13
CA MET A 100 12.83 -16.02 -2.43
C MET A 100 12.23 -17.42 -2.26
N MET A 101 10.96 -17.52 -1.84
CA MET A 101 10.27 -18.81 -1.68
C MET A 101 10.18 -19.56 -3.01
N GLN A 102 9.90 -18.85 -4.11
CA GLN A 102 9.82 -19.45 -5.44
C GLN A 102 11.18 -19.99 -5.90
N ALA A 103 12.25 -19.21 -5.71
CA ALA A 103 13.61 -19.64 -6.05
C ALA A 103 14.08 -20.84 -5.20
N ILE A 104 13.72 -20.89 -3.92
CA ILE A 104 14.01 -22.04 -3.05
C ILE A 104 13.23 -23.28 -3.52
N ASN A 105 11.94 -23.15 -3.84
CA ASN A 105 11.12 -24.27 -4.31
C ASN A 105 11.70 -24.89 -5.58
N GLN A 106 12.07 -24.06 -6.56
CA GLN A 106 12.71 -24.51 -7.81
C GLN A 106 14.02 -25.27 -7.57
N LYS A 107 14.79 -24.91 -6.55
CA LYS A 107 16.02 -25.62 -6.18
C LYS A 107 15.79 -26.93 -5.44
N LEU A 108 14.64 -27.11 -4.80
CA LEU A 108 14.29 -28.36 -4.11
C LEU A 108 13.71 -29.39 -5.08
N GLU A 109 13.08 -28.92 -6.16
CA GLU A 109 12.48 -29.77 -7.20
C GLU A 109 13.47 -30.21 -8.28
N GLY A 110 14.64 -29.55 -8.41
CA GLY A 110 15.70 -29.87 -9.37
C GLY A 110 16.88 -30.63 -8.75
#